data_AF-A0A357ZGM8-F1
#
_entry.id   AF-A0A357ZGM8-F1
#
_cell.length_a   1.000
_cell.length_b   1.000
_cell.length_c   1.000
_cell.angle_alpha   90.00
_cell.angle_beta   90.00
_cell.angle_gamma   90.00
#
_symmetry.space_group_name_H-M   'P 1'
#
loop_
_entity.id
_entity.type
_entity.pdbx_description
1 polymer ?
#
loop_
_entity_poly.entity_id
_entity_poly.type
_entity_poly.pdbx_seq_one_letter_code
_entity_poly.pdbx_strand_id
1 'polypeptide(L)' 'MKCWEVRGCDEEMWSRCPHFTSSTDGLCPNECRYTICDRTTRFVATDFNLLLDPTVDRAATVKEACLHCSFFLKKAPRI' A
#
# COMPACT_ATOMS: atom_id res chain seq x y z
N MET A 1 -19.64 0.45 -9.39
CA MET A 1 -19.81 -0.72 -8.51
C MET A 1 -18.78 -0.63 -7.39
N LYS A 2 -19.17 -0.82 -6.13
CA LYS A 2 -18.28 -0.62 -4.98
C LYS A 2 -17.41 -1.85 -4.74
N CYS A 3 -16.12 -1.66 -4.47
CA CYS A 3 -15.18 -2.79 -4.31
C CYS A 3 -15.62 -3.77 -3.20
N TRP A 4 -16.08 -3.26 -2.06
CA TRP A 4 -16.48 -4.08 -0.92
C TRP A 4 -17.72 -4.95 -1.17
N GLU A 5 -18.65 -4.49 -2.00
CA GLU A 5 -19.84 -5.28 -2.41
C GLU A 5 -19.42 -6.49 -3.26
N VAL A 6 -18.45 -6.31 -4.15
CA VAL A 6 -17.95 -7.40 -5.02
C VAL A 6 -17.07 -8.38 -4.25
N ARG A 7 -16.28 -7.85 -3.30
CA ARG A 7 -15.31 -8.64 -2.53
C ARG A 7 -15.91 -9.29 -1.28
N GLY A 8 -17.14 -8.94 -0.91
CA GLY A 8 -17.86 -9.48 0.26
C GLY A 8 -17.27 -9.04 1.60
N CYS A 9 -16.79 -7.78 1.70
CA CYS A 9 -16.22 -7.27 2.94
C CYS A 9 -17.32 -6.97 3.99
N ASP A 10 -17.04 -7.22 5.26
CA ASP A 10 -17.89 -6.78 6.37
C ASP A 10 -17.78 -5.27 6.64
N GLU A 11 -18.66 -4.78 7.52
CA GLU A 11 -18.75 -3.37 7.91
C GLU A 11 -17.47 -2.81 8.54
N GLU A 12 -16.82 -3.61 9.38
CA GLU A 12 -15.55 -3.19 9.98
C GLU A 12 -14.51 -2.93 8.88
N MET A 13 -14.39 -3.85 7.93
CA MET A 13 -13.37 -3.81 6.90
C MET A 13 -13.64 -2.72 5.86
N TRP A 14 -14.89 -2.55 5.40
CA TRP A 14 -15.18 -1.51 4.41
C TRP A 14 -15.21 -0.11 5.03
N SER A 15 -15.60 0.05 6.30
CA SER A 15 -15.67 1.40 6.93
C SER A 15 -14.30 2.09 7.03
N ARG A 16 -13.21 1.32 7.05
CA ARG A 16 -11.83 1.82 7.10
C ARG A 16 -11.12 1.82 5.72
N CYS A 17 -11.78 1.32 4.68
CA CYS A 17 -11.16 1.22 3.35
C CYS A 17 -11.03 2.62 2.70
N PRO A 18 -9.87 2.97 2.11
CA PRO A 18 -9.71 4.25 1.39
C PRO A 18 -10.72 4.44 0.24
N HIS A 19 -11.07 3.36 -0.45
CA HIS A 19 -12.07 3.39 -1.52
C HIS A 19 -13.51 3.63 -1.01
N PHE A 20 -13.79 3.34 0.26
CA PHE A 20 -15.09 3.61 0.90
C PHE A 20 -15.13 5.03 1.46
N THR A 21 -14.14 5.38 2.28
CA THR A 21 -14.05 6.67 2.96
C THR A 21 -13.83 7.83 2.00
N SER A 22 -13.55 7.55 0.72
CA SER A 22 -13.24 8.55 -0.31
C SER A 22 -12.06 9.43 0.07
N SER A 23 -11.19 8.93 0.95
CA SER A 23 -9.90 9.54 1.22
C SER A 23 -9.02 9.30 0.00
N THR A 24 -8.87 10.32 -0.84
CA THR A 24 -7.94 10.31 -1.99
C THR A 24 -6.50 10.11 -1.56
N ASP A 25 -6.21 10.34 -0.28
CA ASP A 25 -4.87 10.27 0.31
C ASP A 25 -4.62 8.96 1.08
N GLY A 26 -5.61 8.06 1.17
CA GLY A 26 -5.54 6.83 1.94
C GLY A 26 -4.85 5.68 1.20
N LEU A 27 -3.82 5.08 1.81
CA LEU A 27 -3.19 3.87 1.28
C LEU A 27 -4.04 2.64 1.54
N CYS A 28 -4.08 1.71 0.57
CA CYS A 28 -4.78 0.45 0.76
C CYS A 28 -4.09 -0.37 1.87
N PRO A 29 -4.83 -0.79 2.92
CA PRO A 29 -4.22 -1.27 4.15
C PRO A 29 -3.57 -2.65 4.01
N ASN A 30 -2.54 -2.91 4.82
CA ASN A 30 -1.86 -4.20 4.87
C ASN A 30 -2.79 -5.36 5.29
N GLU A 31 -3.82 -5.07 6.08
CA GLU A 31 -4.80 -6.05 6.57
C GLU A 31 -5.78 -6.51 5.46
N CYS A 32 -5.84 -5.80 4.35
CA CYS A 32 -6.68 -6.20 3.22
C CYS A 32 -6.11 -7.45 2.53
N ARG A 33 -6.88 -8.54 2.53
CA ARG A 33 -6.51 -9.78 1.82
C ARG A 33 -6.17 -9.54 0.34
N TYR A 34 -6.73 -8.50 -0.27
CA TYR A 34 -6.51 -8.15 -1.68
C TYR A 34 -5.33 -7.20 -1.91
N THR A 35 -4.62 -6.74 -0.87
CA THR A 35 -3.40 -5.93 -1.02
C THR A 35 -2.13 -6.77 -1.08
N ILE A 36 -2.20 -8.04 -0.68
CA ILE A 36 -1.10 -9.01 -0.79
C ILE A 36 -0.51 -8.96 -2.20
N CYS A 37 0.81 -8.89 -2.27
CA CYS A 37 1.56 -8.82 -3.52
C CYS A 37 2.41 -10.08 -3.65
N ASP A 38 2.00 -10.97 -4.55
CA ASP A 38 2.69 -12.27 -4.75
C ASP A 38 3.78 -12.21 -5.82
N ARG A 39 4.18 -10.99 -6.23
CA ARG A 39 5.29 -10.82 -7.18
C ARG A 39 6.58 -11.31 -6.53
N THR A 40 7.37 -12.07 -7.27
CA THR A 40 8.69 -12.58 -6.84
C THR A 40 9.68 -11.47 -6.51
N THR A 41 9.44 -10.23 -6.95
CA THR A 41 10.24 -9.06 -6.62
C THR A 41 9.84 -8.38 -5.31
N ARG A 42 8.73 -8.78 -4.68
CA ARG A 42 8.32 -8.23 -3.39
C ARG A 42 9.22 -8.78 -2.29
N PHE A 43 10.01 -7.91 -1.68
CA PHE A 43 10.78 -8.21 -0.47
C PHE A 43 10.63 -7.09 0.54
N VAL A 44 10.42 -7.45 1.81
CA VAL A 44 10.42 -6.48 2.91
C VAL A 44 11.82 -5.87 3.02
N ALA A 45 11.90 -4.54 3.07
CA ALA A 45 13.16 -3.84 3.24
C ALA A 45 13.67 -4.00 4.68
N THR A 46 14.94 -4.37 4.82
CA THR A 46 15.64 -4.47 6.11
C THR A 46 16.78 -3.46 6.22
N ASP A 47 17.12 -2.77 5.13
CA ASP A 47 18.16 -1.74 5.09
C ASP A 47 17.58 -0.39 5.56
N PHE A 48 18.12 0.13 6.66
CA PHE A 48 17.70 1.41 7.24
C PHE A 48 17.91 2.59 6.29
N ASN A 49 19.00 2.59 5.52
CA ASN A 49 19.27 3.69 4.58
C ASN A 49 18.17 3.77 3.51
N LEU A 50 17.70 2.61 3.05
CA LEU A 50 16.62 2.52 2.08
C LEU A 50 15.25 2.88 2.69
N LEU A 51 14.97 2.40 3.90
CA LEU A 51 13.73 2.68 4.63
C LEU A 51 13.56 4.17 4.96
N LEU A 52 14.67 4.86 5.25
CA LEU A 52 14.70 6.24 5.67
C LEU A 52 15.15 7.21 4.57
N ASP A 53 15.34 6.73 3.34
CA ASP A 53 15.72 7.58 2.19
C ASP A 53 14.68 8.70 2.02
N PRO A 54 15.05 9.97 2.26
CA PRO A 54 14.12 11.10 2.21
C PRO A 54 13.78 11.49 0.77
N THR A 55 14.55 11.00 -0.22
CA THR A 55 14.32 11.31 -1.63
C THR A 55 13.18 10.48 -2.21
N VAL A 56 12.78 9.38 -1.57
CA VAL A 56 11.70 8.52 -2.08
C VAL A 56 10.35 9.23 -1.96
N ASP A 57 9.67 9.40 -3.09
CA ASP A 57 8.27 9.83 -3.13
C ASP A 57 7.36 8.71 -2.62
N ARG A 58 7.00 8.81 -1.33
CA ARG A 58 6.08 7.88 -0.67
C ARG A 58 4.62 8.20 -0.95
N ALA A 59 4.29 9.38 -1.45
CA ALA A 59 2.92 9.72 -1.83
C ALA A 59 2.51 9.02 -3.14
N ALA A 60 3.47 8.63 -3.97
CA ALA A 60 3.22 7.85 -5.20
C ALA A 60 2.79 6.39 -4.95
N THR A 61 2.79 5.89 -3.71
CA THR A 61 2.32 4.53 -3.44
C THR A 61 0.80 4.47 -3.29
N VAL A 62 0.21 3.34 -3.68
CA VAL A 62 -1.23 3.03 -3.52
C VAL A 62 -1.48 2.03 -2.39
N LYS A 63 -0.44 1.31 -1.92
CA LYS A 63 -0.54 0.27 -0.90
C LYS A 63 0.41 0.57 0.25
N GLU A 64 -0.02 0.36 1.48
CA GLU A 64 0.84 0.47 2.67
C GLU A 64 2.06 -0.46 2.54
N ALA A 65 1.84 -1.68 2.05
CA ALA A 65 2.88 -2.69 1.86
C ALA A 65 4.11 -2.21 1.08
N CYS A 66 3.93 -1.23 0.20
CA CYS A 66 5.00 -0.69 -0.63
C CYS A 66 5.92 0.26 0.14
N LEU A 67 5.46 0.89 1.23
CA LEU A 67 6.27 1.77 2.08
C LEU A 67 7.48 1.04 2.69
N HIS A 68 7.38 -0.28 2.81
CA HIS A 68 8.41 -1.16 3.35
C HIS A 68 8.82 -2.25 2.35
N CYS A 69 8.52 -2.08 1.05
CA CYS A 69 8.95 -2.99 0.00
C CYS A 69 10.25 -2.49 -0.63
N SER A 70 11.33 -3.26 -0.50
CA SER A 70 12.65 -2.89 -1.03
C SER A 70 12.63 -2.65 -2.55
N PHE A 71 11.83 -3.40 -3.31
CA PHE A 71 11.67 -3.18 -4.74
C PHE A 71 11.05 -1.81 -5.04
N PHE A 72 9.99 -1.45 -4.33
CA PHE A 72 9.36 -0.14 -4.48
C PHE A 72 10.35 0.95 -4.08
N LEU A 73 10.94 0.89 -2.89
CA LEU A 73 11.84 1.95 -2.41
C LEU A 73 13.03 2.19 -3.36
N LYS A 74 13.54 1.14 -4.01
CA LYS A 74 14.63 1.24 -5.01
C LYS A 74 14.18 1.79 -6.38
N LYS A 75 12.89 1.76 -6.70
CA LYS A 75 12.35 2.07 -8.05
C LYS A 75 11.31 3.18 -8.05
N ALA A 76 10.86 3.61 -6.89
CA ALA A 76 9.87 4.66 -6.72
C ALA A 76 10.42 5.99 -7.27
N PRO A 77 9.53 6.90 -7.70
CA PRO A 77 9.90 8.27 -8.05
C PRO A 77 10.67 8.95 -6.92
N ARG A 78 11.43 9.97 -7.28
CA ARG A 78 12.17 10.80 -6.33
C ARG A 78 11.59 12.21 -6.27
N ILE A 79 11.58 12.81 -5.08
CA ILE A 79 11.16 14.20 -4.83
C ILE A 79 12.31 15.19 -4.99
#